data_AF-A0A7X7QQX2-F1
#
_entry.id   AF-A0A7X7QQX2-F1
#
_cell.length_a   1.000
_cell.length_b   1.000
_cell.length_c   1.000
_cell.angle_alpha   90.00
_cell.angle_beta   90.00
_cell.angle_gamma   90.00
#
_symmetry.space_group_name_H-M   'P 1'
#
loop_
_entity.id
_entity.type
_entity.pdbx_description
1 polymer ?
#
loop_
_entity_poly.entity_id
_entity_poly.type
_entity_poly.pdbx_seq_one_letter_code
_entity_poly.pdbx_strand_id
1 'polypeptide(L)'
;MKQSRKDDRIQAQMRPGVITRDGLLGDDIRALRDIIEADEAAVNRLGLSHAGIAARLRELRAAGARGLGDPVVVDDTFEISVDATRGRLPCPFGHPGLYPAEVVTVRNLKLGETVVFTRLNIHLIAAHGFYEGIGSPYRLDPATLARVLG
;
A
#
# COMPACT_ATOMS: atom_id res chain seq x y z
N MET A 1 -8.30 -17.68 10.06
CA MET A 1 -7.86 -17.78 11.48
C MET A 1 -8.70 -16.81 12.31
N LYS A 2 -9.01 -17.12 13.57
CA LYS A 2 -9.81 -16.21 14.41
C LYS A 2 -8.97 -15.02 14.88
N GLN A 3 -9.53 -13.81 14.87
CA GLN A 3 -8.91 -12.60 15.43
C GLN A 3 -8.45 -12.82 16.88
N SER A 4 -7.21 -12.44 17.18
CA SER A 4 -6.60 -12.52 18.51
C SER A 4 -6.53 -11.17 19.22
N ARG A 5 -6.26 -11.18 20.53
CA ARG A 5 -5.96 -9.95 21.31
C ARG A 5 -4.79 -9.15 20.75
N LYS A 6 -3.82 -9.81 20.11
CA LYS A 6 -2.70 -9.14 19.44
C LYS A 6 -3.20 -8.40 18.20
N ASP A 7 -4.05 -9.05 17.40
CA ASP A 7 -4.66 -8.44 16.22
C ASP A 7 -5.53 -7.24 16.61
N ASP A 8 -6.30 -7.32 17.71
CA ASP A 8 -7.09 -6.17 18.22
C ASP A 8 -6.21 -4.95 18.52
N ARG A 9 -5.03 -5.17 19.15
CA ARG A 9 -4.08 -4.10 19.46
C ARG A 9 -3.50 -3.49 18.18
N ILE A 10 -3.19 -4.32 17.19
CA ILE A 10 -2.70 -3.85 15.88
C ILE A 10 -3.80 -3.05 15.16
N GLN A 11 -5.02 -3.57 15.11
CA GLN A 11 -6.15 -2.89 14.48
C GLN A 11 -6.48 -1.56 15.18
N ALA A 12 -6.28 -1.47 16.50
CA ALA A 12 -6.41 -0.20 17.23
C ALA A 12 -5.37 0.85 16.79
N GLN A 13 -4.14 0.43 16.42
CA GLN A 13 -3.13 1.35 15.86
C GLN A 13 -3.51 1.91 14.48
N MET A 14 -4.41 1.23 13.77
CA MET A 14 -4.85 1.61 12.42
C MET A 14 -6.02 2.59 12.42
N ARG A 15 -6.53 2.98 13.60
CA ARG A 15 -7.61 3.96 13.72
C ARG A 15 -7.15 5.36 13.32
N PRO A 16 -8.05 6.20 12.79
CA PRO A 16 -7.77 7.60 12.52
C PRO A 16 -7.17 8.31 13.74
N GLY A 17 -6.14 9.13 13.50
CA GLY A 17 -5.46 9.93 14.52
C GLY A 17 -4.41 9.21 15.36
N VAL A 18 -4.23 7.88 15.22
CA VAL A 18 -3.23 7.14 16.01
C VAL A 18 -1.86 7.16 15.34
N ILE A 19 -1.77 6.71 14.09
CA ILE A 19 -0.52 6.76 13.29
C ILE A 19 -0.66 7.75 12.14
N THR A 20 -1.76 7.66 11.39
CA THR A 20 -2.10 8.56 10.29
C THR A 20 -3.36 9.33 10.63
N ARG A 21 -3.54 10.51 10.04
CA ARG A 21 -4.76 11.33 10.25
C ARG A 21 -6.02 10.54 9.93
N ASP A 22 -6.05 9.88 8.77
CA ASP A 22 -7.24 9.22 8.23
C ASP A 22 -7.32 7.72 8.60
N GLY A 23 -6.32 7.19 9.31
CA GLY A 23 -6.23 5.76 9.63
C GLY A 23 -5.75 4.92 8.45
N LEU A 24 -5.88 3.59 8.57
CA LEU A 24 -5.50 2.60 7.55
C LEU A 24 -6.63 1.61 7.24
N LEU A 25 -7.83 1.84 7.80
CA LEU A 25 -8.98 0.94 7.67
C LEU A 25 -10.11 1.53 6.82
N GLY A 26 -10.16 2.85 6.62
CA GLY A 26 -11.29 3.49 5.96
C GLY A 26 -12.63 3.15 6.64
N ASP A 27 -13.57 2.67 5.83
CA ASP A 27 -14.91 2.25 6.26
C ASP A 27 -14.99 0.74 6.55
N ASP A 28 -13.86 0.04 6.51
CA ASP A 28 -13.82 -1.41 6.69
C ASP A 28 -14.15 -1.82 8.12
N ILE A 29 -15.33 -2.43 8.29
CA ILE A 29 -15.83 -2.91 9.58
C ILE A 29 -15.35 -4.32 9.93
N ARG A 30 -14.64 -5.00 9.02
CA ARG A 30 -14.21 -6.38 9.22
C ARG A 30 -13.12 -6.47 10.29
N ALA A 31 -12.96 -7.68 10.82
CA ALA A 31 -11.83 -8.01 11.66
C ALA A 31 -10.53 -7.90 10.83
N LEU A 32 -9.43 -7.40 11.39
CA LEU A 32 -8.15 -7.25 10.68
C LEU A 32 -7.72 -8.55 9.98
N ARG A 33 -7.95 -9.70 10.64
CA ARG A 33 -7.61 -11.00 10.09
C ARG A 33 -8.42 -11.34 8.83
N ASP A 34 -9.70 -10.98 8.80
CA ASP A 34 -10.57 -11.22 7.64
C ASP A 34 -10.17 -10.34 6.45
N ILE A 35 -9.70 -9.11 6.71
CA ILE A 35 -9.16 -8.23 5.66
C ILE A 35 -7.92 -8.87 5.03
N ILE A 36 -6.95 -9.27 5.84
CA ILE A 36 -5.71 -9.91 5.38
C ILE A 36 -6.01 -11.21 4.62
N GLU A 37 -6.91 -12.05 5.13
CA GLU A 37 -7.27 -13.33 4.49
C GLU A 37 -8.01 -13.11 3.15
N ALA A 38 -8.85 -12.09 3.05
CA ALA A 38 -9.50 -11.73 1.80
C ALA A 38 -8.48 -11.26 0.74
N ASP A 39 -7.50 -10.46 1.15
CA ASP A 39 -6.43 -9.96 0.29
C ASP A 39 -5.49 -11.09 -0.16
N GLU A 40 -5.08 -11.96 0.77
CA GLU A 40 -4.29 -13.16 0.47
C GLU A 40 -5.01 -14.05 -0.55
N ALA A 41 -6.30 -14.31 -0.36
CA ALA A 41 -7.08 -15.10 -1.30
C ALA A 41 -7.18 -14.43 -2.69
N ALA A 42 -7.28 -13.10 -2.75
CA ALA A 42 -7.30 -12.37 -4.02
C ALA A 42 -5.94 -12.46 -4.75
N VAL A 43 -4.84 -12.24 -4.02
CA VAL A 43 -3.48 -12.36 -4.56
C VAL A 43 -3.22 -13.77 -5.09
N ASN A 44 -3.61 -14.79 -4.34
CA ASN A 44 -3.46 -16.20 -4.75
C ASN A 44 -4.29 -16.54 -6.00
N ARG A 45 -5.53 -16.05 -6.11
CA ARG A 45 -6.37 -16.25 -7.31
C ARG A 45 -5.78 -15.62 -8.56
N LEU A 46 -5.03 -14.53 -8.41
CA LEU A 46 -4.34 -13.84 -9.51
C LEU A 46 -3.00 -14.52 -9.87
N GLY A 47 -2.58 -15.56 -9.15
CA GLY A 47 -1.28 -16.22 -9.36
C GLY A 47 -0.09 -15.35 -8.96
N LEU A 48 -0.30 -14.37 -8.07
CA LEU A 48 0.71 -13.42 -7.62
C LEU A 48 1.25 -13.77 -6.24
N SER A 49 2.21 -12.97 -5.76
CA SER A 49 2.69 -13.02 -4.38
C SER A 49 2.80 -11.61 -3.79
N HIS A 50 2.62 -11.50 -2.47
CA HIS A 50 2.82 -10.23 -1.75
C HIS A 50 4.23 -9.65 -1.98
N ALA A 51 5.24 -10.52 -1.99
CA ALA A 51 6.62 -10.14 -2.25
C ALA A 51 6.82 -9.57 -3.66
N GLY A 52 6.22 -10.21 -4.68
CA GLY A 52 6.27 -9.75 -6.07
C GLY A 52 5.57 -8.40 -6.27
N ILE A 53 4.37 -8.25 -5.71
CA ILE A 53 3.64 -6.98 -5.74
C ILE A 53 4.45 -5.87 -5.07
N ALA A 54 5.01 -6.14 -3.88
CA ALA A 54 5.84 -5.16 -3.19
C ALA A 54 7.14 -4.85 -3.96
N ALA A 55 7.74 -5.81 -4.66
CA ALA A 55 8.89 -5.58 -5.52
C ALA A 55 8.53 -4.62 -6.66
N ARG A 56 7.39 -4.86 -7.32
CA ARG A 56 6.89 -3.99 -8.40
C ARG A 56 6.66 -2.56 -7.95
N LEU A 57 6.04 -2.37 -6.77
CA LEU A 57 5.85 -1.03 -6.18
C LEU A 57 7.19 -0.33 -5.88
N ARG A 58 8.21 -1.07 -5.40
CA ARG A 58 9.56 -0.51 -5.16
C ARG A 58 10.24 -0.08 -6.45
N GLU A 59 10.16 -0.89 -7.51
CA GLU A 59 10.72 -0.58 -8.82
C GLU A 59 10.14 0.71 -9.39
N LEU A 60 8.81 0.83 -9.40
CA LEU A 60 8.12 2.01 -9.90
C LEU A 60 8.45 3.25 -9.08
N ARG A 61 8.46 3.14 -7.75
CA ARG A 61 8.91 4.23 -6.86
C ARG A 61 10.35 4.64 -7.14
N ALA A 62 11.26 3.69 -7.35
CA ALA A 62 12.65 3.98 -7.64
C ALA A 62 12.81 4.69 -9.00
N ALA A 63 12.00 4.30 -9.98
CA ALA A 63 11.97 4.95 -11.28
C ALA A 63 11.45 6.40 -11.21
N GLY A 64 10.34 6.62 -10.49
CA GLY A 64 9.77 7.96 -10.29
C GLY A 64 10.65 8.88 -9.45
N ALA A 65 11.40 8.35 -8.49
CA ALA A 65 12.28 9.16 -7.64
C ALA A 65 13.39 9.89 -8.40
N ARG A 66 13.68 9.50 -9.65
CA ARG A 66 14.62 10.21 -10.54
C ARG A 66 14.10 11.58 -10.97
N GLY A 67 12.79 11.83 -10.90
CA GLY A 67 12.16 13.10 -11.24
C GLY A 67 12.26 14.18 -10.17
N LEU A 68 12.73 13.84 -8.96
CA LEU A 68 12.92 14.79 -7.86
C LEU A 68 11.69 15.66 -7.53
N GLY A 69 10.50 15.09 -7.67
CA GLY A 69 9.20 15.76 -7.46
C GLY A 69 8.42 15.97 -8.75
N ASP A 70 9.10 16.08 -9.89
CA ASP A 70 8.44 16.17 -11.19
C ASP A 70 8.02 14.79 -11.70
N PRO A 71 6.86 14.68 -12.41
CA PRO A 71 6.45 13.44 -13.04
C PRO A 71 7.47 12.94 -14.07
N VAL A 72 7.75 11.64 -14.06
CA VAL A 72 8.62 10.96 -15.03
C VAL A 72 7.84 9.91 -15.79
N VAL A 73 7.98 9.89 -17.12
CA VAL A 73 7.45 8.81 -17.96
C VAL A 73 8.46 7.67 -18.04
N VAL A 74 8.00 6.45 -17.80
CA VAL A 74 8.77 5.20 -17.79
C VAL A 74 8.13 4.23 -18.77
N ASP A 75 8.95 3.70 -19.68
CA ASP A 75 8.58 2.68 -20.69
C ASP A 75 7.34 3.04 -21.53
N ASP A 76 7.12 4.35 -21.79
CA ASP A 76 5.93 4.91 -22.47
C ASP A 76 4.59 4.40 -21.93
N THR A 77 4.59 3.92 -20.69
CA THR A 77 3.44 3.21 -20.08
C THR A 77 3.05 3.84 -18.76
N PHE A 78 4.03 4.29 -17.97
CA PHE A 78 3.78 4.81 -16.64
C PHE A 78 4.26 6.25 -16.53
N GLU A 79 3.39 7.15 -16.06
CA GLU A 79 3.78 8.45 -15.55
C GLU A 79 3.80 8.36 -14.03
N ILE A 80 4.94 8.68 -13.42
CA ILE A 80 5.18 8.45 -11.99
C ILE A 80 5.68 9.73 -11.33
N SER A 81 5.02 10.18 -10.27
CA SER A 81 5.51 11.22 -9.37
C SER A 81 5.80 10.67 -7.98
N VAL A 82 6.77 11.27 -7.29
CA VAL A 82 7.14 10.92 -5.92
C VAL A 82 7.20 12.19 -5.09
N ASP A 83 6.23 12.31 -4.19
CA ASP A 83 6.05 13.47 -3.32
C ASP A 83 6.45 13.11 -1.89
N ALA A 84 7.63 13.58 -1.48
CA ALA A 84 8.16 13.35 -0.14
C ALA A 84 7.88 14.54 0.77
N THR A 85 7.27 14.29 1.93
CA THR A 85 7.06 15.29 2.98
C THR A 85 7.96 15.03 4.17
N ARG A 86 8.10 16.03 5.05
CA ARG A 86 8.75 15.82 6.35
C ARG A 86 7.87 14.94 7.22
N GLY A 87 8.36 13.74 7.54
CA GLY A 87 7.68 12.84 8.46
C GLY A 87 8.16 11.41 8.30
N ARG A 88 7.91 10.60 9.33
CA ARG A 88 8.08 9.15 9.25
C ARG A 88 6.96 8.45 10.01
N LEU A 89 6.53 7.31 9.49
CA LEU A 89 5.44 6.52 10.03
C LEU A 89 5.98 5.21 10.61
N PRO A 90 5.60 4.82 11.83
CA PRO A 90 5.85 3.47 12.35
C PRO A 90 4.96 2.43 11.65
N CYS A 91 5.36 1.16 11.72
CA CYS A 91 4.50 0.06 11.29
C CYS A 91 3.45 -0.26 12.38
N PRO A 92 2.13 -0.30 12.08
CA PRO A 92 1.09 -0.64 13.05
C PRO A 92 1.22 -2.05 13.62
N PHE A 93 1.90 -2.96 12.91
CA PHE A 93 2.17 -4.33 13.38
C PHE A 93 3.33 -4.40 14.38
N GLY A 94 3.97 -3.28 14.70
CA GLY A 94 5.09 -3.20 15.64
C GLY A 94 6.42 -3.68 15.07
N HIS A 95 6.54 -3.81 13.74
CA HIS A 95 7.82 -4.08 13.10
C HIS A 95 8.78 -2.90 13.29
N PRO A 96 10.06 -3.15 13.60
CA PRO A 96 11.04 -2.11 13.84
C PRO A 96 11.28 -1.28 12.58
N GLY A 97 11.44 0.03 12.75
CA GLY A 97 11.74 0.96 11.68
C GLY A 97 10.72 2.09 11.57
N LEU A 98 11.11 3.10 10.79
CA LEU A 98 10.29 4.26 10.49
C LEU A 98 10.33 4.51 8.98
N TYR A 99 9.15 4.59 8.37
CA TYR A 99 8.98 4.70 6.93
C TYR A 99 8.75 6.16 6.54
N PRO A 100 9.51 6.74 5.59
CA PRO A 100 9.29 8.11 5.14
C PRO A 100 7.85 8.38 4.73
N ALA A 101 7.33 9.55 5.10
CA ALA A 101 6.04 10.06 4.63
C ALA A 101 6.17 10.53 3.17
N GLU A 102 6.16 9.54 2.28
CA GLU A 102 6.34 9.69 0.84
C GLU A 102 5.13 9.06 0.15
N VAL A 103 4.52 9.82 -0.75
CA VAL A 103 3.41 9.40 -1.61
C VAL A 103 3.94 9.22 -3.02
N VAL A 104 3.59 8.11 -3.63
CA VAL A 104 3.93 7.76 -5.01
C VAL A 104 2.64 7.65 -5.79
N THR A 105 2.54 8.41 -6.87
CA THR A 105 1.42 8.34 -7.81
C THR A 105 1.92 7.68 -9.08
N VAL A 106 1.34 6.54 -9.47
CA VAL A 106 1.63 5.85 -10.72
C VAL A 106 0.38 5.87 -11.58
N ARG A 107 0.44 6.58 -12.70
CA ARG A 107 -0.60 6.59 -13.73
C ARG A 107 -0.20 5.66 -14.87
N ASN A 108 -0.99 4.63 -15.13
CA ASN A 108 -0.86 3.82 -16.35
C ASN A 108 -1.51 4.60 -17.50
N LEU A 109 -0.68 5.09 -18.42
CA LEU A 109 -1.08 5.92 -19.55
C LEU A 109 -1.95 5.19 -20.56
N LYS A 110 -1.81 3.86 -20.66
CA LYS A 110 -2.59 3.03 -21.59
C LYS A 110 -4.00 2.76 -21.07
N LEU A 111 -4.14 2.60 -19.76
CA LEU A 111 -5.43 2.34 -19.11
C LEU A 111 -6.15 3.62 -18.65
N GLY A 112 -5.42 4.73 -18.52
CA GLY A 112 -5.95 5.97 -17.95
C GLY A 112 -6.22 5.88 -16.44
N GLU A 113 -5.58 4.94 -15.76
CA GLU A 113 -5.85 4.60 -14.37
C GLU A 113 -4.65 4.85 -13.47
N THR A 114 -4.93 5.13 -12.20
CA THR A 114 -3.93 5.59 -11.24
C THR A 114 -3.94 4.75 -9.98
N VAL A 115 -2.76 4.39 -9.52
CA VAL A 115 -2.51 3.81 -8.19
C VAL A 115 -1.70 4.82 -7.39
N VAL A 116 -2.15 5.08 -6.16
CA VAL A 116 -1.45 5.96 -5.21
C VAL A 116 -1.06 5.13 -3.99
N PHE A 117 0.20 5.15 -3.61
CA PHE A 117 0.69 4.38 -2.47
C PHE A 117 1.78 5.13 -1.72
N THR A 118 2.02 4.73 -0.47
CA THR A 118 3.11 5.24 0.34
C THR A 118 4.24 4.23 0.49
N ARG A 119 5.39 4.71 0.97
CA ARG A 119 6.50 3.83 1.35
C ARG A 119 6.15 2.86 2.48
N LEU A 120 5.20 3.21 3.36
CA LEU A 120 4.68 2.31 4.36
C LEU A 120 3.86 1.17 3.71
N ASN A 121 3.02 1.46 2.71
CA ASN A 121 2.22 0.43 2.03
C ASN A 121 3.08 -0.70 1.45
N ILE A 122 4.23 -0.37 0.86
CA ILE A 122 5.18 -1.38 0.36
C ILE A 122 5.60 -2.36 1.47
N HIS A 123 5.88 -1.84 2.67
CA HIS A 123 6.25 -2.67 3.81
C HIS A 123 5.06 -3.49 4.31
N LEU A 124 3.88 -2.88 4.43
CA LEU A 124 2.66 -3.55 4.89
C LEU A 124 2.30 -4.74 4.01
N ILE A 125 2.39 -4.58 2.70
CA ILE A 125 2.17 -5.67 1.75
C ILE A 125 3.24 -6.75 1.93
N ALA A 126 4.52 -6.38 1.87
CA ALA A 126 5.62 -7.34 1.89
C ALA A 126 5.71 -8.17 3.17
N ALA A 127 5.48 -7.54 4.32
CA ALA A 127 5.70 -8.16 5.63
C ALA A 127 4.41 -8.71 6.27
N HIS A 128 3.24 -8.21 5.87
CA HIS A 128 1.99 -8.48 6.56
C HIS A 128 0.83 -8.88 5.64
N GLY A 129 1.00 -8.83 4.31
CA GLY A 129 -0.08 -9.11 3.37
C GLY A 129 -1.27 -8.15 3.52
N PHE A 130 -1.04 -6.95 4.07
CA PHE A 130 -2.09 -6.00 4.39
C PHE A 130 -2.09 -4.85 3.38
N TYR A 131 -3.22 -4.66 2.70
CA TYR A 131 -3.38 -3.69 1.61
C TYR A 131 -4.27 -2.49 2.01
N GLU A 132 -4.41 -2.26 3.32
CA GLU A 132 -5.37 -1.32 3.95
C GLU A 132 -6.85 -1.73 3.84
N GLY A 133 -7.71 -1.16 4.67
CA GLY A 133 -9.14 -1.45 4.63
C GLY A 133 -9.86 -0.77 3.47
N ILE A 134 -11.03 -1.31 3.11
CA ILE A 134 -11.92 -0.71 2.11
C ILE A 134 -12.29 0.73 2.52
N GLY A 135 -12.24 1.66 1.56
CA GLY A 135 -12.50 3.09 1.80
C GLY A 135 -11.28 3.85 2.34
N SER A 136 -10.17 3.18 2.66
CA SER A 136 -8.94 3.87 3.03
C SER A 136 -8.37 4.64 1.81
N PRO A 137 -7.87 5.88 1.98
CA PRO A 137 -7.32 6.67 0.86
C PRO A 137 -6.20 5.99 0.09
N TYR A 138 -5.46 5.09 0.75
CA TYR A 138 -4.36 4.33 0.17
C TYR A 138 -4.65 2.83 0.11
N ARG A 139 -5.94 2.44 0.02
CA ARG A 139 -6.33 1.05 -0.26
C ARG A 139 -5.73 0.60 -1.58
N LEU A 140 -4.95 -0.48 -1.54
CA LEU A 140 -4.31 -1.06 -2.72
C LEU A 140 -4.96 -2.39 -3.10
N ASP A 141 -6.13 -2.34 -3.71
CA ASP A 141 -6.82 -3.56 -4.13
C ASP A 141 -5.94 -4.46 -5.04
N PRO A 142 -5.72 -5.76 -4.70
CA PRO A 142 -4.82 -6.63 -5.46
C PRO A 142 -5.16 -6.77 -6.95
N ALA A 143 -6.45 -6.79 -7.32
CA ALA A 143 -6.86 -6.90 -8.72
C ALA A 143 -6.60 -5.61 -9.48
N THR A 144 -6.83 -4.46 -8.84
CA THR A 144 -6.44 -3.15 -9.38
C THR A 144 -4.93 -3.07 -9.57
N LEU A 145 -4.13 -3.49 -8.58
CA LEU A 145 -2.67 -3.49 -8.71
C LEU A 145 -2.19 -4.35 -9.89
N ALA A 146 -2.68 -5.59 -9.99
CA ALA A 146 -2.29 -6.51 -11.07
C ALA A 146 -2.64 -5.96 -12.45
N ARG A 147 -3.82 -5.34 -12.57
CA ARG A 147 -4.30 -4.78 -13.82
C ARG A 147 -3.56 -3.49 -14.21
N VAL A 148 -3.31 -2.60 -13.25
CA VAL A 148 -2.70 -1.29 -13.52
C VAL A 148 -1.19 -1.38 -13.64
N LEU A 149 -0.50 -2.20 -12.84
CA LEU A 149 0.97 -2.20 -12.75
C LEU A 149 1.66 -3.24 -13.65
N GLY A 150 0.88 -4.17 -14.23
CA GLY A 150 1.36 -5.31 -15.01
C GLY A 150 2.04 -6.33 -14.11
#